data_AF-E8NEE7-F1
#
_entry.id   AF-E8NEE7-F1
#
_cell.length_a   1.000
_cell.length_b   1.000
_cell.length_c   1.000
_cell.angle_alpha   90.00
_cell.angle_beta   90.00
_cell.angle_gamma   90.00
#
_symmetry.space_group_name_H-M   'P 1'
#
loop_
_entity.id
_entity.type
_entity.pdbx_description
1 polymer ?
#
loop_
_entity_poly.entity_id
_entity_poly.type
_entity_poly.pdbx_seq_one_letter_code
_entity_poly.pdbx_strand_id
1 'polypeptide(L)'
;MNRIPAEHRAQATRCAFVWCTTDHGETVHPADETHRSAGTGFAARVRDGLVGGAGVFTEIEVGVVRRPDDAESWVALEFGADCSIAIDAAGARTLGRLLLDAPDMAAAVDDGAAGVGGEAPPRDRAEGFDG
;
A
#
# COMPACT_ATOMS: atom_id res chain seq x y z
N MET A 1 -1.80 -45.94 -1.28
CA MET A 1 -1.55 -44.63 -1.95
C MET A 1 -2.90 -44.11 -2.41
N ASN A 2 -3.58 -43.34 -1.57
CA ASN A 2 -4.89 -42.77 -1.92
C ASN A 2 -4.65 -41.45 -2.65
N ARG A 3 -4.94 -41.41 -3.95
CA ARG A 3 -5.01 -40.19 -4.73
C ARG A 3 -6.21 -39.38 -4.22
N ILE A 4 -5.93 -38.17 -3.73
CA ILE A 4 -6.96 -37.15 -3.48
C ILE A 4 -7.51 -36.72 -4.85
N PRO A 5 -8.84 -36.80 -5.11
CA PRO A 5 -9.42 -36.32 -6.35
C PRO A 5 -9.20 -34.82 -6.53
N ALA A 6 -8.78 -34.42 -7.74
CA ALA A 6 -8.48 -33.04 -8.11
C ALA A 6 -9.77 -32.24 -8.41
N GLU A 7 -10.71 -32.22 -7.48
CA GLU A 7 -12.01 -31.56 -7.64
C GLU A 7 -12.49 -30.89 -6.36
N HIS A 8 -11.63 -30.05 -5.78
CA HIS A 8 -12.06 -28.98 -4.87
C HIS A 8 -11.41 -27.66 -5.33
N ARG A 9 -11.62 -27.29 -6.59
CA ARG A 9 -11.44 -25.90 -6.99
C ARG A 9 -12.69 -25.16 -6.50
N ALA A 10 -12.64 -24.74 -5.24
CA ALA A 10 -13.72 -24.01 -4.58
C ALA A 10 -14.17 -22.86 -5.50
N GLN A 11 -15.47 -22.79 -5.73
CA GLN A 11 -16.06 -21.64 -6.41
C GLN A 11 -15.86 -20.45 -5.46
N ALA A 12 -14.88 -19.59 -5.76
CA ALA A 12 -14.74 -18.30 -5.10
C ALA A 12 -16.09 -17.58 -5.25
N THR A 13 -16.87 -17.54 -4.17
CA THR A 13 -18.12 -16.79 -4.16
C THR A 13 -17.72 -15.34 -4.43
N ARG A 14 -18.20 -14.76 -5.53
CA ARG A 14 -17.85 -13.38 -5.88
C ARG A 14 -18.18 -12.48 -4.69
N CYS A 15 -17.19 -11.74 -4.23
CA CYS A 15 -17.36 -10.80 -3.12
C CYS A 15 -18.52 -9.84 -3.41
N ALA A 16 -19.26 -9.45 -2.38
CA ALA A 16 -20.32 -8.44 -2.51
C ALA A 16 -19.78 -7.08 -2.97
N PHE A 17 -18.48 -6.83 -2.80
CA PHE A 17 -17.80 -5.62 -3.23
C PHE A 17 -17.07 -5.86 -4.56
N VAL A 18 -17.51 -5.17 -5.61
CA VAL A 18 -16.97 -5.31 -6.98
C VAL A 18 -15.48 -4.96 -7.12
N TRP A 19 -14.95 -4.19 -6.17
CA TRP A 19 -13.55 -3.77 -6.12
C TRP A 19 -12.66 -4.71 -5.30
N CYS A 20 -13.24 -5.68 -4.57
CA CYS A 20 -12.49 -6.54 -3.68
C CYS A 20 -11.72 -7.62 -4.47
N THR A 21 -10.45 -7.77 -4.14
CA THR A 21 -9.53 -8.77 -4.67
C THR A 21 -8.98 -9.71 -3.59
N THR A 22 -9.42 -9.58 -2.34
CA THR A 22 -9.13 -10.56 -1.28
C THR A 22 -9.66 -11.93 -1.72
N ASP A 23 -8.82 -12.96 -1.58
CA ASP A 23 -9.25 -14.34 -1.81
C ASP A 23 -10.13 -14.78 -0.63
N HIS A 24 -11.41 -15.04 -0.91
CA HIS A 24 -12.37 -15.48 0.10
C HIS A 24 -12.52 -17.00 -0.01
N GLY A 25 -11.92 -17.73 0.92
CA GLY A 25 -12.06 -19.19 1.04
C GLY A 25 -13.27 -19.64 1.87
N GLU A 26 -13.56 -20.94 1.89
CA GLU A 26 -14.59 -21.53 2.75
C GLU A 26 -14.23 -21.47 4.25
N THR A 27 -12.94 -21.46 4.57
CA THR A 27 -12.44 -21.26 5.93
C THR A 27 -12.18 -19.78 6.13
N VAL A 28 -13.03 -19.11 6.91
CA VAL A 28 -12.87 -17.68 7.22
C VAL A 28 -11.72 -17.51 8.22
N HIS A 29 -10.56 -17.05 7.75
CA HIS A 29 -9.54 -16.45 8.61
C HIS A 29 -9.95 -15.00 8.91
N PRO A 30 -9.65 -14.42 10.09
CA PRO A 30 -9.98 -13.02 10.39
C PRO A 30 -9.46 -11.99 9.36
N ALA A 31 -8.39 -12.34 8.64
CA ALA A 31 -7.88 -11.55 7.52
C ALA A 31 -8.77 -11.61 6.26
N ASP A 32 -9.49 -12.71 6.06
CA ASP A 32 -10.40 -12.94 4.92
C ASP A 32 -11.71 -12.15 5.08
N GLU A 33 -11.98 -11.67 6.29
CA GLU A 33 -13.10 -10.77 6.58
C GLU A 33 -12.77 -9.31 6.22
N THR A 34 -11.49 -8.99 6.00
CA THR A 34 -11.08 -7.66 5.51
C THR A 34 -11.06 -7.65 3.98
N HIS A 35 -11.92 -6.83 3.40
CA HIS A 35 -12.01 -6.65 1.96
C HIS A 35 -10.97 -5.62 1.50
N ARG A 36 -10.13 -5.99 0.53
CA ARG A 36 -9.07 -5.12 -0.02
C ARG A 36 -9.14 -5.09 -1.54
N SER A 37 -8.94 -3.92 -2.13
CA SER A 37 -8.67 -3.80 -3.57
C SER A 37 -7.22 -4.17 -3.90
N ALA A 38 -6.92 -4.38 -5.19
CA ALA A 38 -5.55 -4.56 -5.67
C ALA A 38 -4.63 -3.34 -5.46
N GLY A 39 -5.20 -2.17 -5.19
CA GLY A 39 -4.46 -0.95 -4.93
C GLY A 39 -3.73 -0.37 -6.15
N THR A 40 -2.99 0.71 -5.92
CA THR A 40 -2.08 1.34 -6.88
C THR A 40 -0.89 1.91 -6.11
N GLY A 41 0.31 1.43 -6.46
CA GLY A 41 1.57 1.89 -5.88
C GLY A 41 2.10 3.16 -6.53
N PHE A 42 2.71 4.03 -5.74
CA PHE A 42 3.51 5.15 -6.23
C PHE A 42 4.63 5.51 -5.25
N ALA A 43 5.75 5.99 -5.77
CA ALA A 43 6.86 6.49 -4.96
C ALA A 43 6.50 7.84 -4.34
N ALA A 44 6.68 7.97 -3.02
CA ALA A 44 6.48 9.23 -2.32
C ALA A 44 7.56 9.45 -1.26
N ARG A 45 7.84 10.73 -0.98
CA ARG A 45 8.73 11.13 0.11
C ARG A 45 7.94 11.22 1.41
N VAL A 46 8.18 10.29 2.32
CA VAL A 46 7.49 10.21 3.63
C VAL A 46 8.43 10.71 4.73
N ARG A 47 7.90 11.54 5.63
CA ARG A 47 8.63 12.01 6.82
C ARG A 47 8.11 11.32 8.06
N ASP A 48 9.02 10.88 8.91
CA ASP A 48 8.70 10.48 10.27
C ASP A 48 8.25 11.73 11.06
N GLY A 49 7.01 11.71 11.55
CA GLY A 49 6.41 12.81 12.29
C GLY A 49 6.95 12.98 13.72
N LEU A 50 7.61 11.95 14.28
CA LEU A 50 8.21 11.97 15.61
C LEU A 50 9.64 12.52 15.58
N VAL A 51 10.43 12.08 14.60
CA VAL A 51 11.88 12.38 14.59
C VAL A 51 12.17 13.70 13.88
N GLY A 52 11.34 14.10 12.92
CA GLY A 52 11.63 15.25 12.05
C GLY A 52 12.87 14.99 11.17
N GLY A 53 12.81 15.36 9.90
CA GLY A 53 13.95 15.14 9.01
C GLY A 53 13.63 15.33 7.55
N ALA A 54 14.62 15.05 6.71
CA ALA A 54 14.47 15.14 5.26
C ALA A 54 13.37 14.20 4.73
N GLY A 55 13.02 13.14 5.44
CA GLY A 55 12.11 12.12 4.91
C GLY A 55 12.79 11.20 3.91
N VAL A 56 12.19 10.04 3.70
CA VAL A 56 12.74 8.96 2.88
C VAL A 56 11.76 8.68 1.74
N PHE A 57 12.28 8.44 0.54
CA PHE A 57 11.47 7.95 -0.56
C PHE A 57 11.10 6.49 -0.30
N THR A 58 9.80 6.20 -0.29
CA THR A 58 9.24 4.86 -0.12
C THR A 58 8.11 4.68 -1.12
N GLU A 59 7.83 3.42 -1.45
CA GLU A 59 6.59 3.07 -2.14
C GLU A 59 5.42 3.21 -1.16
N ILE A 60 4.35 3.83 -1.63
CA ILE A 60 3.05 3.91 -0.97
C ILE A 60 2.05 3.20 -1.86
N GLU A 61 1.29 2.26 -1.30
CA GLU A 61 0.14 1.67 -1.98
C GLU A 61 -1.16 2.36 -1.54
N VAL A 62 -1.97 2.77 -2.52
CA VAL A 62 -3.30 3.32 -2.28
C VAL A 62 -4.33 2.31 -2.70
N GLY A 63 -5.21 1.92 -1.79
CA GLY A 63 -6.29 0.98 -2.07
C GLY A 63 -7.58 1.36 -1.37
N VAL A 64 -8.61 0.56 -1.63
CA VAL A 64 -9.86 0.57 -0.89
C VAL A 64 -9.82 -0.60 0.10
N VAL A 65 -10.17 -0.31 1.35
CA VAL A 65 -10.32 -1.32 2.40
C VAL A 65 -11.70 -1.22 3.04
N ARG A 66 -12.25 -2.36 3.44
CA ARG A 66 -13.41 -2.40 4.34
C ARG A 66 -13.22 -3.56 5.32
N ARG A 67 -13.20 -3.23 6.60
CA ARG A 67 -13.16 -4.19 7.70
C ARG A 67 -14.58 -4.67 8.02
N PRO A 68 -14.74 -5.78 8.78
CA PRO A 68 -16.05 -6.36 9.06
C PRO A 68 -17.02 -5.39 9.75
N ASP A 69 -16.48 -4.61 10.69
CA ASP A 69 -17.26 -3.67 11.51
C ASP A 69 -17.38 -2.27 10.90
N ASP A 70 -16.77 -2.03 9.73
CA ASP A 70 -16.85 -0.71 9.11
C ASP A 70 -18.25 -0.50 8.52
N ALA A 71 -18.79 0.72 8.70
CA ALA A 71 -20.04 1.13 8.08
C ALA A 71 -19.86 1.47 6.59
N GLU A 72 -18.71 2.03 6.23
CA GLU A 72 -18.33 2.40 4.86
C GLU A 72 -16.98 1.78 4.43
N SER A 73 -16.64 1.94 3.15
CA SER A 73 -15.31 1.63 2.66
C SER A 73 -14.38 2.83 2.84
N TRP A 74 -13.12 2.56 3.15
CA TRP A 74 -12.08 3.55 3.40
C TRP A 74 -11.03 3.52 2.29
N VAL A 75 -10.40 4.65 2.04
CA VAL A 75 -9.18 4.72 1.23
C VAL A 75 -8.00 4.51 2.16
N ALA A 76 -7.27 3.42 1.95
CA ALA A 76 -6.06 3.09 2.69
C ALA A 76 -4.83 3.57 1.93
N LEU A 77 -3.91 4.22 2.65
CA LEU A 77 -2.55 4.50 2.21
C LEU A 77 -1.63 3.63 3.07
N GLU A 78 -0.96 2.66 2.44
CA GLU A 78 -0.12 1.67 3.12
C GLU A 78 1.34 1.89 2.73
N PHE A 79 2.24 1.90 3.72
CA PHE A 79 3.67 2.06 3.54
C PHE A 79 4.44 1.22 4.56
N GLY A 80 5.43 0.46 4.11
CA GLY A 80 6.11 -0.51 4.98
C GLY A 80 5.19 -1.63 5.48
N ALA A 81 5.66 -2.43 6.44
CA ALA A 81 4.95 -3.65 6.86
C ALA A 81 3.67 -3.38 7.69
N ASP A 82 3.58 -2.24 8.39
CA ASP A 82 2.56 -2.03 9.42
C ASP A 82 1.95 -0.62 9.45
N CYS A 83 2.39 0.31 8.58
CA CYS A 83 1.85 1.66 8.59
C CYS A 83 0.73 1.78 7.56
N SER A 84 -0.50 1.97 8.05
CA SER A 84 -1.66 2.29 7.23
C SER A 84 -2.36 3.53 7.76
N ILE A 85 -2.71 4.44 6.85
CA ILE A 85 -3.62 5.54 7.12
C ILE A 85 -4.90 5.25 6.35
N ALA A 86 -6.02 5.16 7.07
CA ALA A 86 -7.34 5.04 6.46
C ALA A 86 -8.03 6.41 6.51
N ILE A 87 -8.49 6.90 5.36
CA ILE A 87 -9.28 8.12 5.23
C ILE A 87 -10.61 7.81 4.56
N ASP A 88 -11.66 8.51 4.98
CA ASP A 88 -12.96 8.37 4.35
C ASP A 88 -12.94 8.95 2.91
N ALA A 89 -13.99 8.64 2.15
CA ALA A 89 -14.10 9.09 0.76
C ALA A 89 -14.16 10.62 0.59
N ALA A 90 -14.61 11.37 1.60
CA ALA A 90 -14.64 12.84 1.56
C ALA A 90 -13.24 13.42 1.82
N GLY A 91 -12.50 12.84 2.76
CA GLY A 91 -11.10 13.15 3.02
C GLY A 91 -10.22 12.86 1.80
N ALA A 92 -10.39 11.70 1.16
CA ALA A 92 -9.64 11.35 -0.06
C ALA A 92 -9.89 12.33 -1.21
N ARG A 93 -11.14 12.74 -1.43
CA ARG A 93 -11.49 13.77 -2.43
C ARG A 93 -10.87 15.11 -2.09
N THR A 94 -10.89 15.50 -0.81
CA THR A 94 -10.27 16.75 -0.34
C THR A 94 -8.76 16.72 -0.57
N LEU A 95 -8.09 15.61 -0.23
CA LEU A 95 -6.66 15.43 -0.46
C LEU A 95 -6.32 15.51 -1.96
N GLY A 96 -7.07 14.82 -2.81
CA GLY A 96 -6.86 14.88 -4.27
C GLY A 96 -6.97 16.30 -4.82
N ARG A 97 -7.96 17.08 -4.35
CA ARG A 97 -8.09 18.49 -4.74
C ARG A 97 -6.91 19.33 -4.27
N LEU A 98 -6.47 19.17 -3.02
CA LEU A 98 -5.32 19.91 -2.49
C LEU A 98 -4.03 19.63 -3.26
N LEU A 99 -3.83 18.37 -3.70
CA LEU A 99 -2.67 18.01 -4.50
C LEU A 99 -2.72 18.59 -5.92
N LEU A 100 -3.91 18.68 -6.53
CA LEU A 100 -4.11 19.24 -7.86
C LEU A 100 -4.11 20.77 -7.88
N ASP A 101 -4.67 21.41 -6.85
CA ASP A 101 -4.88 22.85 -6.78
C ASP A 101 -3.65 23.61 -6.22
N ALA A 102 -2.59 22.91 -5.79
CA ALA A 102 -1.36 23.51 -5.28
C ALA A 102 -0.22 23.41 -6.33
N PRO A 103 0.06 24.48 -7.09
CA PRO A 103 1.09 24.46 -8.13
C PRO A 103 2.50 24.13 -7.60
N ASP A 104 2.82 24.53 -6.37
CA ASP A 104 4.10 24.18 -5.71
C ASP A 104 4.19 22.70 -5.33
N MET A 105 3.05 22.04 -5.11
CA MET A 105 2.98 20.59 -4.84
C MET A 105 3.01 19.79 -6.15
N ALA A 106 2.34 20.26 -7.20
CA ALA A 106 2.39 19.65 -8.53
C ALA A 106 3.82 19.63 -9.10
N ALA A 107 4.55 20.76 -8.99
CA ALA A 107 5.95 20.84 -9.40
C ALA A 107 6.88 19.90 -8.61
N ALA A 108 6.60 19.71 -7.32
CA ALA A 108 7.37 18.78 -6.47
C ALA A 108 7.13 17.29 -6.80
N VAL A 109 5.98 16.96 -7.41
CA VAL A 109 5.66 15.59 -7.86
C VAL A 109 6.38 15.27 -9.18
N ASP A 110 6.47 16.23 -10.11
CA ASP A 110 7.13 16.04 -11.41
C ASP A 110 8.66 15.88 -11.29
N ASP A 111 9.32 16.62 -10.40
CA ASP A 111 10.77 16.50 -10.19
C ASP A 111 11.19 15.14 -9.56
N GLY A 112 10.29 14.48 -8.83
CA GLY A 112 10.55 13.16 -8.23
C GLY A 112 10.61 12.01 -9.24
N ALA A 113 9.91 12.13 -10.37
CA ALA A 113 9.90 11.12 -11.43
C ALA A 113 11.21 11.08 -12.26
N ALA A 114 11.99 12.17 -12.25
CA ALA A 114 13.26 12.26 -12.98
C ALA A 114 14.47 11.66 -12.23
N GLY A 115 14.32 11.28 -10.95
CA GLY A 115 15.41 10.80 -10.09
C GLY A 115 15.70 9.28 -10.11
N VAL A 116 14.87 8.48 -10.77
CA VAL A 116 15.03 7.01 -10.86
C VAL A 116 16.03 6.61 -11.96
N GLY A 117 17.30 6.98 -11.79
CA GLY A 117 18.38 6.61 -12.71
C GLY A 117 19.79 6.60 -12.11
N GLY A 118 19.94 6.80 -10.80
CA GLY A 118 21.25 6.79 -10.14
C GLY A 118 21.61 5.42 -9.59
N GLU A 119 22.51 4.72 -10.27
CA GLU A 119 23.21 3.51 -9.81
C GLU A 119 23.58 3.61 -8.31
N ALA A 120 23.21 2.60 -7.52
CA ALA A 120 23.57 2.51 -6.12
C ALA A 120 25.11 2.46 -5.97
N PRO A 121 25.73 3.27 -5.08
CA PRO A 121 27.16 3.20 -4.87
C PRO A 121 27.55 1.84 -4.28
N PRO A 122 28.71 1.26 -4.67
CA PRO A 122 29.13 -0.03 -4.19
C PRO A 122 29.35 0.00 -2.67
N ARG A 123 28.87 -1.04 -2.00
CA ARG A 123 29.09 -1.26 -0.56
C ARG A 123 30.56 -1.58 -0.33
N ASP A 124 31.31 -0.64 0.24
CA ASP A 124 32.68 -0.90 0.67
C ASP A 124 32.73 -2.06 1.66
N ARG A 125 33.69 -2.97 1.40
CA ARG A 125 34.02 -4.10 2.25
C ARG A 125 34.51 -3.59 3.60
N ALA A 126 33.98 -4.18 4.67
CA ALA A 126 34.48 -4.02 6.02
C ALA A 126 36.00 -4.27 6.05
N GLU A 127 36.77 -3.22 6.37
CA GLU A 127 38.17 -3.36 6.72
C GLU A 127 38.29 -4.04 8.09
N GLY A 128 39.20 -5.01 8.14
CA GLY A 128 39.45 -5.83 9.31
C GLY A 128 39.95 -5.00 10.49
N PHE A 129 39.41 -5.32 11.66
CA PHE A 129 39.91 -4.87 12.94
C PHE A 129 41.09 -5.78 13.33
N ASP A 130 42.30 -5.22 13.39
CA ASP A 130 43.45 -5.83 14.06
C ASP A 130 44.08 -4.77 14.96
N GLY A 131 44.03 -5.04 16.27
CA GLY A 131 44.54 -4.19 17.35
C GLY A 131 44.47 -4.92 18.68
#